data_AF-A0A3B1CTA9-F1
#
_entry.id   AF-A0A3B1CTA9-F1
#
_cell.length_a   1.000
_cell.length_b   1.000
_cell.length_c   1.000
_cell.angle_alpha   90.00
_cell.angle_beta   90.00
_cell.angle_gamma   90.00
#
_symmetry.space_group_name_H-M   'P 1'
#
loop_
_entity.id
_entity.type
_entity.pdbx_description
1 polymer ?
#
loop_
_entity_poly.entity_id
_entity_poly.type
_entity_poly.pdbx_seq_one_letter_code
_entity_poly.pdbx_strand_id
1 'polypeptide(L)'
;MSIVFWKALFCDVDDDGDDILALKPTIYKVRINLSDLDRNYYDTFHLTLAQHPSETLERMMVRVLAFCINAQASLVFTKGLCAVEDPDIWARTLDDQISLWIDVGEPSFERMKKARRLSPIVKIYSFNSKSHRWWTQGQTKFKTQKVSIFQFEWKTLQTLSALVKRTMDLSITITCDTAYVSAELGTCEVPWSVLQSSGL
;
A
#
# COMPACT_ATOMS: atom_id res chain seq x y z
N MET A 1 22.19 -0.96 -12.51
CA MET A 1 20.82 -1.02 -11.95
C MET A 1 20.57 0.15 -10.99
N SER A 2 20.88 1.40 -11.39
CA SER A 2 21.06 2.50 -10.42
C SER A 2 20.37 3.82 -10.78
N ILE A 3 19.68 3.90 -11.92
CA ILE A 3 19.05 5.16 -12.39
C ILE A 3 17.54 5.21 -12.11
N VAL A 4 16.84 4.07 -12.10
CA VAL A 4 15.39 4.01 -11.83
C VAL A 4 15.06 4.27 -10.35
N PHE A 5 16.01 3.96 -9.45
CA PHE A 5 15.83 4.13 -8.01
C PHE A 5 15.72 5.59 -7.57
N TRP A 6 16.39 6.52 -8.26
CA TRP A 6 16.43 7.93 -7.85
C TRP A 6 15.18 8.73 -8.26
N LYS A 7 14.50 8.34 -9.34
CA LYS A 7 13.36 9.10 -9.87
C LYS A 7 12.07 8.95 -9.05
N ALA A 8 11.99 7.94 -8.19
CA ALA A 8 10.87 7.73 -7.25
C ALA A 8 11.09 8.41 -5.88
N LEU A 9 12.25 9.05 -5.68
CA LEU A 9 12.73 9.55 -4.39
C LEU A 9 12.57 11.07 -4.23
N PHE A 10 12.07 11.75 -5.25
CA PHE A 10 11.76 13.17 -5.19
C PHE A 10 10.33 13.35 -5.69
N CYS A 11 9.48 13.95 -4.85
CA CYS A 11 8.35 14.71 -5.38
C CYS A 11 9.01 15.74 -6.31
N ASP A 12 8.71 15.70 -7.62
CA ASP A 12 9.28 16.66 -8.56
C ASP A 12 8.87 18.06 -8.06
N VAL A 13 9.86 18.86 -7.69
CA VAL A 13 9.66 20.29 -7.42
C VAL A 13 9.56 20.92 -8.80
N ASP A 14 8.41 21.49 -9.14
CA ASP A 14 8.30 22.32 -10.33
C ASP A 14 9.34 23.44 -10.23
N ASP A 15 10.14 23.63 -11.29
CA ASP A 15 11.32 24.51 -11.40
C ASP A 15 10.95 26.01 -11.41
N ASP A 16 9.98 26.42 -10.58
CA ASP A 16 9.50 27.78 -10.44
C ASP A 16 10.00 28.38 -9.10
N GLY A 17 11.32 28.39 -8.91
CA GLY A 17 12.05 29.41 -8.14
C GLY A 17 11.60 29.82 -6.73
N ASP A 18 10.73 29.07 -6.05
CA ASP A 18 10.27 29.33 -4.70
C ASP A 18 10.69 28.16 -3.80
N ASP A 19 11.63 28.45 -2.89
CA ASP A 19 12.37 27.50 -2.05
C ASP A 19 11.48 26.99 -0.89
N ILE A 20 10.30 26.45 -1.22
CA ILE A 20 9.37 25.87 -0.26
C ILE A 20 9.91 24.47 0.12
N LEU A 21 10.87 24.43 1.05
CA LEU A 21 11.36 23.27 1.80
C LEU A 21 10.93 21.90 1.23
N ALA A 22 11.60 21.44 0.17
CA ALA A 22 11.45 20.09 -0.36
C ALA A 22 12.05 19.08 0.65
N LEU A 23 11.25 18.70 1.65
CA LEU A 23 11.64 17.75 2.67
C LEU A 23 11.95 16.39 2.01
N LYS A 24 13.21 15.94 2.14
CA LYS A 24 13.67 14.67 1.54
C LYS A 24 12.92 13.49 2.17
N PRO A 25 12.50 12.49 1.37
CA PRO A 25 11.86 11.32 1.93
C PRO A 25 12.83 10.47 2.77
N THR A 26 12.25 9.76 3.72
CA THR A 26 12.98 8.94 4.69
C THR A 26 13.06 7.50 4.16
N ILE A 27 14.27 6.98 3.89
CA ILE A 27 14.47 5.69 3.19
C ILE A 27 14.53 4.47 4.11
N TYR A 28 13.57 3.55 4.03
CA TYR A 28 13.57 2.31 4.80
C TYR A 28 14.05 1.14 3.94
N LYS A 29 14.84 0.25 4.52
CA LYS A 29 15.23 -1.03 3.91
C LYS A 29 14.55 -2.16 4.66
N VAL A 30 13.77 -2.95 3.95
CA VAL A 30 12.95 -4.00 4.55
C VAL A 30 13.21 -5.29 3.83
N ARG A 31 13.71 -6.30 4.53
CA ARG A 31 13.65 -7.68 4.05
C ARG A 31 12.39 -8.32 4.61
N ILE A 32 11.62 -8.98 3.75
CA ILE A 32 10.38 -9.66 4.14
C ILE A 32 10.50 -11.13 3.76
N ASN A 33 10.33 -12.02 4.72
CA ASN A 33 10.06 -13.43 4.46
C ASN A 33 8.52 -13.62 4.54
N LEU A 34 7.88 -13.87 3.39
CA LEU A 34 6.43 -14.00 3.30
C LEU A 34 6.02 -15.48 3.23
N SER A 35 5.06 -15.86 4.07
CA SER A 35 4.35 -17.14 4.06
C SER A 35 2.85 -16.89 3.96
N ASP A 36 2.32 -16.79 2.75
CA ASP A 36 0.89 -16.63 2.49
C ASP A 36 0.24 -18.01 2.34
N LEU A 37 -0.38 -18.48 3.44
CA LEU A 37 -0.97 -19.80 3.53
C LEU A 37 -2.30 -19.88 2.77
N ASP A 38 -3.04 -18.77 2.69
CA ASP A 38 -4.31 -18.71 1.97
C ASP A 38 -4.10 -18.95 0.46
N ARG A 39 -2.96 -18.48 -0.09
CA ARG A 39 -2.60 -18.63 -1.51
C ARG A 39 -1.53 -19.69 -1.77
N ASN A 40 -1.02 -20.36 -0.75
CA ASN A 40 0.18 -21.22 -0.82
C ASN A 40 1.38 -20.52 -1.51
N TYR A 41 1.59 -19.24 -1.19
CA TYR A 41 2.63 -18.40 -1.80
C TYR A 41 3.73 -18.09 -0.79
N TYR A 42 4.98 -18.38 -1.15
CA TYR A 42 6.15 -18.21 -0.29
C TYR A 42 7.25 -17.49 -1.05
N ASP A 43 7.76 -16.40 -0.49
CA ASP A 43 8.77 -15.58 -1.16
C ASP A 43 9.59 -14.75 -0.18
N THR A 44 10.72 -14.22 -0.65
CA THR A 44 11.55 -13.27 0.09
C THR A 44 11.73 -11.99 -0.70
N PHE A 45 11.27 -10.87 -0.15
CA PHE A 45 11.39 -9.55 -0.77
C PHE A 45 12.49 -8.72 -0.12
N HIS A 46 13.23 -7.97 -0.93
CA HIS A 46 14.17 -6.95 -0.48
C HIS A 46 13.69 -5.58 -0.97
N LEU A 47 12.93 -4.90 -0.11
CA LEU A 47 12.31 -3.62 -0.43
C LEU A 47 13.17 -2.45 0.04
N THR A 48 13.18 -1.39 -0.75
CA THR A 48 13.67 -0.08 -0.33
C THR A 48 12.54 0.92 -0.52
N LEU A 49 12.00 1.43 0.58
CA LEU A 49 10.81 2.27 0.62
C LEU A 49 11.21 3.71 0.85
N ALA A 50 10.71 4.62 0.01
CA ALA A 50 10.74 6.05 0.30
C ALA A 50 9.46 6.43 1.06
N GLN A 51 9.63 6.94 2.29
CA GLN A 51 8.54 7.51 3.08
C GLN A 51 8.50 9.02 2.83
N HIS A 52 7.42 9.50 2.23
CA HIS A 52 7.17 10.93 2.08
C HIS A 52 7.05 11.61 3.45
N PRO A 53 7.48 12.87 3.65
CA PRO A 53 7.33 13.58 4.93
C PRO A 53 5.89 13.64 5.46
N SER A 54 4.90 13.68 4.59
CA SER A 54 3.46 13.61 4.96
C SER A 54 2.92 12.18 5.09
N GLU A 55 3.72 11.15 4.81
CA GLU A 55 3.34 9.76 4.98
C GLU A 55 3.65 9.29 6.41
N THR A 56 2.64 8.78 7.12
CA THR A 56 2.84 8.19 8.44
C THR A 56 3.43 6.78 8.35
N LEU A 57 4.03 6.29 9.44
CA LEU A 57 4.56 4.93 9.51
C LEU A 57 3.46 3.88 9.31
N GLU A 58 2.26 4.13 9.84
CA GLU A 58 1.10 3.24 9.66
C GLU A 58 0.75 3.13 8.18
N ARG A 59 0.69 4.26 7.46
CA ARG A 59 0.41 4.26 6.02
C ARG A 59 1.48 3.48 5.24
N MET A 60 2.76 3.71 5.53
CA MET A 60 3.86 2.97 4.93
C MET A 60 3.71 1.46 5.17
N MET A 61 3.37 1.06 6.40
CA MET A 61 3.17 -0.35 6.74
C MET A 61 1.91 -0.94 6.12
N VAL A 62 0.84 -0.17 5.92
CA VAL A 62 -0.31 -0.61 5.11
C VAL A 62 0.11 -0.83 3.65
N ARG A 63 0.97 0.02 3.06
CA ARG A 63 1.52 -0.27 1.73
C ARG A 63 2.31 -1.58 1.72
N VAL A 64 3.13 -1.85 2.74
CA VAL A 64 3.88 -3.11 2.86
C VAL A 64 2.95 -4.32 2.97
N LEU A 65 1.92 -4.26 3.82
CA LEU A 65 0.95 -5.36 3.94
C LEU A 65 0.14 -5.56 2.66
N ALA A 66 -0.31 -4.48 2.03
CA ALA A 66 -1.02 -4.54 0.75
C ALA A 66 -0.13 -5.14 -0.35
N PHE A 67 1.17 -4.85 -0.35
CA PHE A 67 2.13 -5.50 -1.24
C PHE A 67 2.17 -7.01 -0.99
N CYS A 68 2.30 -7.44 0.27
CA CYS A 68 2.37 -8.86 0.63
C CYS A 68 1.09 -9.63 0.29
N ILE A 69 -0.07 -9.07 0.64
CA ILE A 69 -1.40 -9.66 0.35
C ILE A 69 -1.61 -9.84 -1.16
N ASN A 70 -0.98 -8.99 -1.98
CA ASN A 70 -1.09 -9.04 -3.43
C ASN A 70 0.18 -9.54 -4.11
N ALA A 71 1.10 -10.17 -3.37
CA ALA A 71 2.41 -10.55 -3.88
C ALA A 71 2.26 -11.38 -5.17
N GLN A 72 2.85 -10.87 -6.24
CA GLN A 72 2.83 -11.45 -7.58
C GLN A 72 3.95 -10.84 -8.43
N ALA A 73 4.19 -11.43 -9.60
CA ALA A 73 5.13 -10.87 -10.58
C ALA A 73 4.75 -9.44 -10.99
N SER A 74 5.77 -8.63 -11.25
CA SER A 74 5.64 -7.24 -11.72
C SER A 74 4.92 -6.28 -10.75
N LEU A 75 4.70 -6.66 -9.49
CA LEU A 75 4.15 -5.77 -8.47
C LEU A 75 5.24 -4.80 -7.98
N VAL A 76 4.96 -3.50 -8.03
CA VAL A 76 5.93 -2.45 -7.64
C VAL A 76 5.24 -1.29 -6.91
N PHE A 77 5.96 -0.70 -5.95
CA PHE A 77 5.57 0.58 -5.34
C PHE A 77 5.78 1.71 -6.35
N THR A 78 4.90 2.70 -6.30
CA THR A 78 5.00 3.92 -7.11
C THR A 78 5.52 5.09 -6.23
N LYS A 79 5.40 6.32 -6.75
CA LYS A 79 5.65 7.56 -6.01
C LYS A 79 4.63 7.83 -4.88
N GLY A 80 3.52 7.09 -4.79
CA GLY A 80 2.52 7.21 -3.73
C GLY A 80 2.01 8.65 -3.57
N LEU A 81 2.11 9.21 -2.35
CA LEU A 81 1.65 10.57 -2.06
C LEU A 81 2.34 11.67 -2.89
N CYS A 82 3.49 11.40 -3.51
CA CYS A 82 4.17 12.35 -4.40
C CYS A 82 3.55 12.45 -5.81
N ALA A 83 2.67 11.51 -6.20
CA ALA A 83 2.03 11.53 -7.52
C ALA A 83 0.57 11.13 -7.39
N VAL A 84 -0.31 12.13 -7.28
CA VAL A 84 -1.75 11.92 -7.10
C VAL A 84 -2.40 11.17 -8.27
N GLU A 85 -1.73 11.09 -9.41
CA GLU A 85 -2.21 10.41 -10.61
C GLU A 85 -1.90 8.90 -10.60
N ASP A 86 -0.92 8.46 -9.81
CA ASP A 86 -0.51 7.06 -9.70
C ASP A 86 -1.20 6.36 -8.51
N PRO A 87 -1.37 5.02 -8.54
CA PRO A 87 -1.73 4.24 -7.36
C PRO A 87 -0.61 4.27 -6.34
N ASP A 88 -0.78 3.69 -5.15
CA ASP A 88 0.36 3.43 -4.25
C ASP A 88 1.23 2.26 -4.71
N ILE A 89 0.58 1.25 -5.30
CA ILE A 89 1.19 0.03 -5.81
C ILE A 89 0.45 -0.37 -7.09
N TRP A 90 1.17 -0.81 -8.10
CA TRP A 90 0.55 -1.44 -9.26
C TRP A 90 1.25 -2.73 -9.64
N ALA A 91 0.59 -3.54 -10.47
CA ALA A 91 1.26 -4.47 -11.34
C ALA A 91 0.97 -4.11 -12.79
N ARG A 92 1.93 -4.36 -13.66
CA ARG A 92 1.81 -4.12 -15.11
C ARG A 92 2.03 -5.39 -15.91
N THR A 93 1.37 -5.49 -17.05
CA THR A 93 1.61 -6.54 -18.05
C THR A 93 2.93 -6.27 -18.80
N LEU A 94 3.37 -7.23 -19.61
CA LEU A 94 4.54 -7.07 -20.48
C LEU A 94 4.37 -5.94 -21.51
N ASP A 95 3.13 -5.62 -21.87
CA ASP A 95 2.77 -4.50 -22.76
C ASP A 95 2.57 -3.17 -22.01
N ASP A 96 3.09 -3.08 -20.79
CA ASP A 96 3.06 -1.90 -19.91
C ASP A 96 1.63 -1.42 -19.52
N GLN A 97 0.61 -2.28 -19.69
CA GLN A 97 -0.75 -1.98 -19.24
C GLN A 97 -0.89 -2.28 -17.74
N ILE A 98 -1.57 -1.41 -17.00
CA ILE A 98 -1.83 -1.64 -15.57
C ILE A 98 -2.82 -2.80 -15.44
N SER A 99 -2.38 -3.90 -14.83
CA SER A 99 -3.20 -5.10 -14.57
C SER A 99 -3.80 -5.10 -13.16
N LEU A 100 -3.15 -4.41 -12.23
CA LEU A 100 -3.60 -4.26 -10.85
C LEU A 100 -3.29 -2.84 -10.36
N TRP A 101 -4.30 -2.19 -9.79
CA TRP A 101 -4.21 -0.88 -9.16
C TRP A 101 -4.51 -1.02 -7.67
N ILE A 102 -3.63 -0.52 -6.80
CA ILE A 102 -3.83 -0.55 -5.36
C ILE A 102 -3.69 0.85 -4.77
N ASP A 103 -4.74 1.31 -4.10
CA ASP A 103 -4.71 2.52 -3.28
C ASP A 103 -4.72 2.17 -1.79
N VAL A 104 -3.93 2.92 -1.02
CA VAL A 104 -3.89 2.86 0.44
C VAL A 104 -4.45 4.15 1.02
N GLY A 105 -5.50 4.00 1.84
CA GLY A 105 -6.24 5.09 2.48
C GLY A 105 -7.71 5.14 2.06
N GLU A 106 -8.29 6.33 2.11
CA GLU A 106 -9.72 6.57 1.93
C GLU A 106 -9.99 7.41 0.66
N PRO A 107 -9.79 6.85 -0.55
CA PRO A 107 -9.90 7.62 -1.79
C PRO A 107 -11.33 8.11 -2.06
N SER A 108 -11.43 9.17 -2.86
CA SER A 108 -12.72 9.67 -3.34
C SER A 108 -13.36 8.72 -4.35
N PHE A 109 -14.69 8.81 -4.51
CA PHE A 109 -15.41 8.04 -5.53
C PHE A 109 -14.89 8.29 -6.95
N GLU A 110 -14.53 9.54 -7.27
CA GLU A 110 -14.02 9.89 -8.59
C GLU A 110 -12.64 9.27 -8.85
N ARG A 111 -11.79 9.16 -7.82
CA ARG A 111 -10.53 8.43 -7.93
C ARG A 111 -10.76 6.95 -8.21
N MET A 112 -11.72 6.30 -7.53
CA MET A 112 -12.05 4.89 -7.79
C MET A 112 -12.51 4.67 -9.25
N LYS A 113 -13.37 5.56 -9.77
CA LYS A 113 -13.82 5.52 -11.16
C LYS A 113 -12.67 5.65 -12.14
N LYS A 114 -11.75 6.59 -11.87
CA LYS A 114 -10.54 6.79 -12.69
C LYS A 114 -9.65 5.55 -12.67
N ALA A 115 -9.32 5.04 -11.48
CA ALA A 115 -8.55 3.81 -11.31
C ALA A 115 -9.16 2.64 -12.08
N ARG A 116 -10.49 2.49 -12.04
CA ARG A 116 -11.18 1.39 -12.73
C ARG A 116 -11.15 1.51 -14.26
N ARG A 117 -11.02 2.72 -14.80
CA ARG A 117 -10.80 2.93 -16.25
C ARG A 117 -9.38 2.58 -16.68
N LEU A 118 -8.41 2.73 -15.77
CA LEU A 118 -6.99 2.50 -16.04
C LEU A 118 -6.55 1.05 -15.75
N SER A 119 -7.27 0.34 -14.90
CA SER A 119 -6.94 -1.04 -14.49
C SER A 119 -8.18 -1.94 -14.46
N PRO A 120 -8.07 -3.21 -14.91
CA PRO A 120 -9.15 -4.18 -14.79
C PRO A 120 -9.43 -4.56 -13.32
N ILE A 121 -8.39 -4.54 -12.48
CA ILE A 121 -8.47 -4.89 -11.05
C ILE A 121 -8.07 -3.67 -10.22
N VAL A 122 -8.95 -3.26 -9.31
CA VAL A 122 -8.70 -2.17 -8.37
C VAL A 122 -8.96 -2.66 -6.95
N LYS A 123 -7.96 -2.52 -6.09
CA LYS A 123 -8.04 -2.86 -4.67
C LYS A 123 -7.77 -1.62 -3.83
N ILE A 124 -8.51 -1.46 -2.74
CA ILE A 124 -8.39 -0.32 -1.84
C ILE A 124 -8.23 -0.85 -0.43
N TYR A 125 -7.18 -0.41 0.25
CA TYR A 125 -6.89 -0.75 1.64
C TYR A 125 -7.07 0.49 2.49
N SER A 126 -8.26 0.64 3.07
CA SER A 126 -8.57 1.74 3.97
C SER A 126 -8.08 1.41 5.39
N PHE A 127 -7.75 2.46 6.15
CA PHE A 127 -7.22 2.31 7.50
C PHE A 127 -7.56 3.55 8.33
N ASN A 128 -7.00 3.70 9.51
CA ASN A 128 -7.23 4.84 10.41
C ASN A 128 -8.64 4.95 11.03
N SER A 129 -8.75 5.87 11.98
CA SER A 129 -9.97 6.08 12.79
C SER A 129 -11.17 6.61 11.99
N LYS A 130 -10.96 7.14 10.79
CA LYS A 130 -12.01 7.68 9.91
C LYS A 130 -12.47 6.69 8.83
N SER A 131 -11.75 5.60 8.57
CA SER A 131 -12.11 4.63 7.51
C SER A 131 -13.54 4.10 7.66
N HIS A 132 -13.99 3.79 8.89
CA HIS A 132 -15.36 3.32 9.09
C HIS A 132 -16.40 4.37 8.67
N ARG A 133 -16.17 5.65 9.00
CA ARG A 133 -17.06 6.74 8.59
C ARG A 133 -17.04 6.94 7.07
N TRP A 134 -15.86 6.90 6.45
CA TRP A 134 -15.70 7.00 5.00
C TRP A 134 -16.50 5.90 4.28
N TRP A 135 -16.39 4.65 4.75
CA TRP A 135 -17.15 3.53 4.22
C TRP A 135 -18.67 3.75 4.38
N THR A 136 -19.14 4.02 5.59
CA THR A 136 -20.57 4.16 5.87
C THR A 136 -21.22 5.30 5.07
N GLN A 137 -20.50 6.39 4.83
CA GLN A 137 -20.99 7.52 4.01
C GLN A 137 -20.93 7.24 2.49
N GLY A 138 -19.96 6.47 2.03
CA GLY A 138 -19.71 6.26 0.60
C GLY A 138 -20.21 4.94 0.01
N GLN A 139 -20.48 3.93 0.84
CA GLN A 139 -20.68 2.54 0.40
C GLN A 139 -21.74 2.38 -0.69
N THR A 140 -22.85 3.12 -0.64
CA THR A 140 -23.91 3.05 -1.67
C THR A 140 -23.37 3.43 -3.05
N LYS A 141 -22.50 4.43 -3.13
CA LYS A 141 -21.83 4.82 -4.38
C LYS A 141 -20.71 3.86 -4.72
N PHE A 142 -19.87 3.47 -3.75
CA PHE A 142 -18.73 2.58 -3.98
C PHE A 142 -19.13 1.22 -4.54
N LYS A 143 -20.27 0.68 -4.08
CA LYS A 143 -20.86 -0.58 -4.57
C LYS A 143 -21.26 -0.55 -6.05
N THR A 144 -21.39 0.62 -6.66
CA THR A 144 -21.63 0.75 -8.11
C THR A 144 -20.38 0.46 -8.96
N GLN A 145 -19.20 0.43 -8.34
CA GLN A 145 -17.93 0.18 -9.02
C GLN A 145 -17.45 -1.24 -8.74
N LYS A 146 -16.85 -1.88 -9.77
CA LYS A 146 -16.19 -3.18 -9.64
C LYS A 146 -14.79 -3.01 -9.02
N VAL A 147 -14.75 -2.71 -7.73
CA VAL A 147 -13.53 -2.58 -6.93
C VAL A 147 -13.63 -3.47 -5.68
N SER A 148 -12.49 -3.94 -5.18
CA SER A 148 -12.41 -4.60 -3.87
C SER A 148 -11.92 -3.62 -2.81
N ILE A 149 -12.56 -3.61 -1.64
CA ILE A 149 -12.26 -2.69 -0.55
C ILE A 149 -12.07 -3.51 0.72
N PHE A 150 -10.92 -3.31 1.35
CA PHE A 150 -10.49 -3.95 2.58
C PHE A 150 -10.24 -2.87 3.62
N GLN A 151 -10.54 -3.18 4.88
CA GLN A 151 -10.31 -2.28 6.00
C GLN A 151 -9.41 -2.92 7.03
N PHE A 152 -8.26 -2.31 7.32
CA PHE A 152 -7.42 -2.69 8.44
C PHE A 152 -7.94 -2.12 9.76
N GLU A 153 -7.76 -2.86 10.85
CA GLU A 153 -8.03 -2.34 12.18
C GLU A 153 -6.98 -1.28 12.58
N TRP A 154 -7.44 -0.09 12.97
CA TRP A 154 -6.52 1.02 13.25
C TRP A 154 -5.57 0.73 14.43
N LYS A 155 -6.07 0.11 15.49
CA LYS A 155 -5.29 -0.13 16.71
C LYS A 155 -4.12 -1.08 16.45
N THR A 156 -4.32 -2.13 15.66
CA THR A 156 -3.28 -3.11 15.34
C THR A 156 -2.21 -2.50 14.43
N LEU A 157 -2.58 -1.57 13.53
CA LEU A 157 -1.61 -0.83 12.74
C LEU A 157 -0.71 0.09 13.56
N GLN A 158 -1.20 0.65 14.67
CA GLN A 158 -0.37 1.42 15.60
C GLN A 158 0.64 0.51 16.34
N THR A 159 0.26 -0.73 16.63
CA THR A 159 1.20 -1.72 17.17
C THR A 159 2.24 -2.09 16.11
N LEU A 160 1.83 -2.30 14.86
CA LEU A 160 2.75 -2.59 13.76
C LEU A 160 3.73 -1.44 13.50
N SER A 161 3.27 -0.19 13.53
CA SER A 161 4.14 0.97 13.30
C SER A 161 5.21 1.13 14.37
N ALA A 162 4.94 0.69 15.61
CA ALA A 162 5.92 0.67 16.69
C ALA A 162 7.07 -0.35 16.47
N LEU A 163 6.91 -1.30 15.54
CA LEU A 163 7.95 -2.29 15.21
C LEU A 163 8.92 -1.80 14.13
N VAL A 164 8.69 -0.61 13.55
CA VAL A 164 9.45 -0.13 12.39
C VAL A 164 10.85 0.36 12.77
N LYS A 165 11.85 -0.11 12.02
CA LYS A 165 13.22 0.41 12.02
C LYS A 165 13.66 0.81 10.62
N ARG A 166 14.66 1.70 10.53
CA ARG A 166 15.24 2.18 9.25
C ARG A 166 15.73 1.03 8.36
N THR A 167 16.29 0.00 8.97
CA THR A 167 16.58 -1.29 8.34
C THR A 167 15.94 -2.37 9.21
N MET A 168 15.13 -3.24 8.63
CA MET A 168 14.42 -4.27 9.37
C MET A 168 14.21 -5.55 8.55
N ASP A 169 14.16 -6.66 9.27
CA ASP A 169 13.74 -7.96 8.77
C ASP A 169 12.36 -8.27 9.36
N LEU A 170 11.42 -8.62 8.49
CA LEU A 170 10.06 -9.00 8.85
C LEU A 170 9.81 -10.44 8.40
N SER A 171 9.20 -11.24 9.27
CA SER A 171 8.53 -12.47 8.85
C SER A 171 7.03 -12.23 8.90
N ILE A 172 6.36 -12.40 7.77
CA ILE A 172 4.92 -12.14 7.63
C ILE A 172 4.24 -13.44 7.20
N THR A 173 3.32 -13.92 8.04
CA THR A 173 2.46 -15.05 7.69
C THR A 173 1.05 -14.54 7.47
N ILE A 174 0.43 -14.90 6.34
CA ILE A 174 -0.95 -14.53 6.02
C ILE A 174 -1.82 -15.78 6.08
N THR A 175 -2.90 -15.67 6.87
CA THR A 175 -3.94 -16.69 6.93
C THR A 175 -5.25 -16.09 7.44
N CYS A 176 -6.39 -16.51 6.89
CA CYS A 176 -7.72 -16.11 7.36
C CYS A 176 -7.90 -14.59 7.52
N ASP A 177 -7.59 -13.82 6.47
CA ASP A 177 -7.68 -12.35 6.47
C ASP A 177 -6.89 -11.65 7.60
N THR A 178 -5.81 -12.29 8.06
CA THR A 178 -4.94 -11.78 9.13
C THR A 178 -3.48 -11.92 8.75
N ALA A 179 -2.70 -10.87 8.99
CA ALA A 179 -1.25 -10.88 8.87
C ALA A 179 -0.62 -11.00 10.26
N TYR A 180 0.15 -12.06 10.47
CA TYR A 180 0.98 -12.26 11.64
C TYR A 180 2.39 -11.76 11.33
N VAL A 181 2.79 -10.67 11.97
CA VAL A 181 4.06 -10.00 11.71
C VAL A 181 5.01 -10.24 12.87
N SER A 182 6.20 -10.76 12.57
CA SER A 182 7.31 -10.89 13.49
C SER A 182 8.47 -10.02 13.04
N ALA A 183 8.97 -9.19 13.95
CA ALA A 183 10.08 -8.28 13.77
C ALA A 183 11.03 -8.37 14.98
N GLU A 184 12.21 -7.75 14.88
CA GLU A 184 13.17 -7.71 15.99
C GLU A 184 12.60 -7.07 17.27
N LEU A 185 11.72 -6.06 17.12
CA LEU A 185 11.14 -5.32 18.24
C LEU A 185 9.91 -6.01 18.87
N GLY A 186 9.46 -7.13 18.29
CA GLY A 186 8.30 -7.86 18.78
C GLY A 186 7.41 -8.37 17.66
N THR A 187 6.21 -8.80 18.03
CA THR A 187 5.23 -9.42 17.14
C THR A 187 3.90 -8.68 17.24
N CYS A 188 3.14 -8.66 16.15
CA CYS A 188 1.76 -8.20 16.17
C CYS A 188 0.89 -8.95 15.15
N GLU A 189 -0.40 -8.97 15.42
CA GLU A 189 -1.42 -9.52 14.54
C GLU A 189 -2.22 -8.36 13.94
N VAL A 190 -2.39 -8.39 12.61
CA VAL A 190 -3.04 -7.32 11.87
C VAL A 190 -4.16 -7.90 11.03
N PRO A 191 -5.38 -7.99 11.58
CA PRO A 191 -6.55 -8.42 10.83
C PRO A 191 -7.05 -7.33 9.89
N TRP A 192 -7.69 -7.73 8.80
CA TRP A 192 -8.51 -6.85 7.98
C TRP A 192 -9.91 -7.43 7.75
N SER A 193 -10.84 -6.56 7.40
CA SER A 193 -12.19 -6.92 6.99
C SER A 193 -12.40 -6.67 5.51
N VAL A 194 -13.05 -7.59 4.81
CA VAL A 194 -13.50 -7.38 3.43
C VAL A 194 -14.82 -6.58 3.45
N LEU A 195 -14.76 -5.30 3.08
CA LEU A 195 -15.94 -4.42 3.01
C LEU A 195 -16.71 -4.61 1.71
N GLN A 196 -15.97 -4.83 0.63
CA GLN A 196 -16.50 -5.10 -0.71
C GLN A 196 -15.53 -6.01 -1.44
N SER A 197 -16.04 -7.05 -2.11
CA SER A 197 -15.26 -7.84 -3.05
C SER A 197 -15.82 -7.63 -4.45
N SER A 198 -15.00 -7.15 -5.38
CA SER A 198 -15.34 -7.26 -6.79
C SER A 198 -15.14 -8.72 -7.18
N GLY A 199 -16.22 -9.50 -7.23
CA GLY A 199 -16.17 -10.89 -7.67
C GLY A 199 -15.49 -11.02 -9.03
N LEU A 200 -14.23 -11.40 -8.99
CA LEU A 200 -13.35 -11.74 -10.10
C LEU A 200 -12.52 -12.94 -9.64
#